data_AF-A0A518HKZ9-F1
#
_entry.id   AF-A0A518HKZ9-F1
#
_cell.length_a   1.000
_cell.length_b   1.000
_cell.length_c   1.000
_cell.angle_alpha   90.00
_cell.angle_beta   90.00
_cell.angle_gamma   90.00
#
_symmetry.space_group_name_H-M   'P 1'
#
loop_
_entity.id
_entity.type
_entity.pdbx_description
1 polymer ?
#
loop_
_entity_poly.entity_id
_entity_poly.type
_entity_poly.pdbx_seq_one_letter_code
_entity_poly.pdbx_strand_id
1 'polypeptide(L)'
;MAPSKSRRGWVLLIPALLVGTVAFASVMRSKPDVLQDVAPTIMQEPPADATDPTPRTRQASIAEVLELADQALASMDDSLEDYTARFIKQDRSESGVLNERSEMEVKIQTRHRNETNDAPIRIYLKFLAPEATAGREVIWGKDLYDGQMAVHEVTVLLSWKTLWLDPTGMLAMAGQRYPIYEIGITGLVEKLIERGQRDLDNPDVSVTITRDHEFDGRMCELIKAQRSQPGGGEDDFSLAEIVYDPERLLILSYRSFGWPDPESPDDPLPLVESYEYRNLETNVGLTDADFDIANESYTFP
;
A
#
# COMPACT_ATOMS: atom_id res chain seq x y z
N MET A 1 -50.61 -43.66 49.53
CA MET A 1 -50.74 -42.19 49.61
C MET A 1 -49.38 -41.57 49.30
N ALA A 2 -49.23 -40.99 48.11
CA ALA A 2 -48.22 -39.95 47.81
C ALA A 2 -48.57 -38.66 48.59
N PRO A 3 -47.75 -37.57 48.63
CA PRO A 3 -46.59 -37.22 47.79
C PRO A 3 -45.32 -36.78 48.57
N SER A 4 -44.09 -37.05 48.10
CA SER A 4 -43.33 -36.27 47.10
C SER A 4 -43.26 -34.76 47.39
N LYS A 5 -42.14 -34.30 47.96
CA LYS A 5 -41.69 -32.90 47.90
C LYS A 5 -40.18 -32.82 47.69
N SER A 6 -39.84 -31.88 46.82
CA SER A 6 -38.66 -31.79 45.98
C SER A 6 -37.44 -31.19 46.67
N ARG A 7 -36.26 -31.72 46.32
CA ARG A 7 -34.97 -31.06 46.51
C ARG A 7 -34.88 -29.86 45.55
N ARG A 8 -34.82 -28.64 46.10
CA ARG A 8 -34.40 -27.45 45.33
C ARG A 8 -32.89 -27.47 45.19
N GLY A 9 -32.41 -27.93 44.03
CA GLY A 9 -31.04 -27.67 43.60
C GLY A 9 -30.90 -26.19 43.26
N TRP A 10 -29.91 -25.52 43.85
CA TRP A 10 -29.44 -24.23 43.38
C TRP A 10 -28.66 -24.47 42.09
N VAL A 11 -29.24 -24.09 40.95
CA VAL A 11 -28.51 -24.00 39.69
C VAL A 11 -27.72 -22.69 39.72
N LEU A 12 -26.40 -22.83 39.61
CA LEU A 12 -25.45 -21.77 39.35
C LEU A 12 -25.86 -21.03 38.07
N LEU A 13 -26.32 -19.78 38.21
CA LEU A 13 -26.31 -18.82 37.10
C LEU A 13 -24.94 -18.16 37.10
N ILE A 14 -24.01 -18.74 36.37
CA ILE A 14 -22.82 -18.03 35.90
C ILE A 14 -23.35 -16.97 34.93
N PRO A 15 -23.16 -15.66 35.17
CA PRO A 15 -23.40 -14.69 34.12
C PRO A 15 -22.36 -14.98 33.04
N ALA A 16 -22.81 -15.51 31.91
CA ALA A 16 -22.04 -15.54 30.68
C ALA A 16 -21.73 -14.07 30.35
N LEU A 17 -20.52 -13.63 30.72
CA LEU A 17 -19.98 -12.35 30.30
C LEU A 17 -19.83 -12.46 28.78
N LEU A 18 -20.77 -11.84 28.07
CA LEU A 18 -20.76 -11.63 26.62
C LEU A 18 -19.53 -10.77 26.27
N VAL A 19 -18.36 -11.38 26.23
CA VAL A 19 -17.15 -10.82 25.61
C VAL A 19 -17.26 -11.15 24.12
N GLY A 20 -18.12 -10.43 23.42
CA GLY A 20 -18.43 -10.76 22.02
C GLY A 20 -19.26 -9.73 21.27
N THR A 21 -19.20 -8.45 21.65
CA THR A 21 -20.05 -7.41 21.02
C THR A 21 -19.42 -6.03 20.89
N VAL A 22 -18.09 -5.92 20.84
CA VAL A 22 -17.43 -4.62 20.51
C VAL A 22 -16.87 -4.59 19.08
N ALA A 23 -16.87 -5.72 18.36
CA ALA A 23 -16.46 -5.76 16.95
C ALA A 23 -17.60 -5.55 15.93
N PHE A 24 -18.84 -5.25 16.35
CA PHE A 24 -20.00 -5.22 15.45
C PHE A 24 -20.63 -3.86 15.17
N ALA A 25 -20.17 -2.77 15.79
CA ALA A 25 -20.78 -1.44 15.59
C ALA A 25 -20.35 -0.74 14.29
N SER A 26 -19.40 -1.30 13.51
CA SER A 26 -18.98 -0.73 12.22
C SER A 26 -19.53 -1.48 10.99
N VAL A 27 -20.31 -2.56 11.17
CA VAL A 27 -20.79 -3.40 10.05
C VAL A 27 -22.18 -2.99 9.54
N MET A 28 -22.84 -1.99 10.15
CA MET A 28 -24.13 -1.46 9.66
C MET A 28 -24.25 0.07 9.73
N ARG A 29 -23.16 0.80 9.49
CA ARG A 29 -23.31 2.09 8.80
C ARG A 29 -23.29 1.78 7.33
N SER A 30 -24.29 2.26 6.58
CA SER A 30 -24.17 2.41 5.13
C SER A 30 -22.80 3.03 4.91
N LYS A 31 -21.86 2.28 4.33
CA LYS A 31 -20.56 2.86 3.98
C LYS A 31 -20.91 4.07 3.11
N PRO A 32 -20.39 5.28 3.39
CA PRO A 32 -20.44 6.32 2.38
C PRO A 32 -19.90 5.72 1.08
N ASP A 33 -20.48 6.06 -0.07
CA ASP A 33 -19.97 5.60 -1.35
C ASP A 33 -18.50 5.97 -1.42
N VAL A 34 -17.61 4.98 -1.26
CA VAL A 34 -16.17 5.19 -1.26
C VAL A 34 -15.81 5.59 -2.69
N LEU A 35 -15.45 6.85 -2.87
CA LEU A 35 -15.08 7.38 -4.17
C LEU A 35 -13.64 6.99 -4.50
N GLN A 36 -13.41 6.76 -5.78
CA GLN A 36 -12.08 6.65 -6.33
C GLN A 36 -11.48 8.05 -6.46
N ASP A 37 -10.32 8.26 -5.84
CA ASP A 37 -9.72 9.60 -5.75
C ASP A 37 -8.86 9.96 -6.96
N VAL A 38 -8.42 8.95 -7.72
CA VAL A 38 -7.50 9.13 -8.85
C VAL A 38 -8.10 8.59 -10.15
N ALA A 39 -7.93 9.36 -11.22
CA ALA A 39 -8.21 8.94 -12.59
C ALA A 39 -6.89 8.74 -13.36
N PRO A 40 -6.91 8.03 -14.50
CA PRO A 40 -5.76 7.96 -15.40
C PRO A 40 -5.19 9.34 -15.73
N THR A 41 -3.87 9.49 -15.78
CA THR A 41 -3.27 10.80 -16.14
C THR A 41 -3.60 11.13 -17.60
N ILE A 42 -4.24 12.26 -17.85
CA ILE A 42 -4.46 12.74 -19.22
C ILE A 42 -3.17 13.43 -19.68
N MET A 43 -2.52 12.89 -20.71
CA MET A 43 -1.36 13.53 -21.32
C MET A 43 -1.83 14.77 -22.08
N GLN A 44 -1.37 15.95 -21.68
CA GLN A 44 -1.60 17.18 -22.45
C GLN A 44 -0.51 17.32 -23.51
N GLU A 45 -0.93 17.57 -24.76
CA GLU A 45 0.02 17.99 -25.79
C GLU A 45 0.67 19.32 -25.37
N PRO A 46 1.99 19.49 -25.56
CA PRO A 46 2.63 20.75 -25.25
C PRO A 46 2.01 21.89 -26.08
N PRO A 47 2.05 23.14 -25.57
CA PRO A 47 1.62 24.30 -26.34
C PRO A 47 2.31 24.34 -27.71
N ALA A 48 1.59 24.75 -28.75
CA ALA A 48 2.07 24.76 -30.13
C ALA A 48 3.37 25.57 -30.36
N ASP A 49 3.75 26.43 -29.41
CA ASP A 49 4.96 27.26 -29.43
C ASP A 49 6.16 26.63 -28.69
N ALA A 50 6.06 25.37 -28.24
CA ALA A 50 7.18 24.68 -27.62
C ALA A 50 8.30 24.44 -28.66
N THR A 51 9.44 25.10 -28.47
CA THR A 51 10.61 25.08 -29.36
C THR A 51 11.48 23.82 -29.23
N ASP A 52 11.07 22.83 -28.44
CA ASP A 52 11.81 21.57 -28.28
C ASP A 52 11.41 20.57 -29.38
N PRO A 53 12.31 20.18 -30.29
CA PRO A 53 12.00 19.29 -31.39
C PRO A 53 11.78 17.82 -30.96
N THR A 54 12.06 17.47 -29.70
CA THR A 54 11.94 16.09 -29.22
C THR A 54 10.57 15.83 -28.59
N PRO A 55 9.81 14.82 -29.06
CA PRO A 55 8.53 14.46 -28.45
C PRO A 55 8.69 14.20 -26.95
N ARG A 56 7.82 14.79 -26.12
CA ARG A 56 7.82 14.50 -24.67
C ARG A 56 7.41 13.07 -24.37
N THR A 57 6.51 12.52 -25.18
CA THR A 57 6.04 11.15 -25.08
C THR A 57 6.61 10.34 -26.23
N ARG A 58 7.18 9.18 -25.92
CA ARG A 58 7.68 8.21 -26.90
C ARG A 58 7.12 6.82 -26.62
N GLN A 59 7.05 6.00 -27.66
CA GLN A 59 6.81 4.57 -27.51
C GLN A 59 8.04 3.92 -26.86
N ALA A 60 7.79 2.88 -26.06
CA ALA A 60 8.81 2.07 -25.41
C ALA A 60 8.40 0.59 -25.48
N SER A 61 9.31 -0.28 -25.05
CA SER A 61 9.02 -1.72 -24.92
C SER A 61 8.91 -2.12 -23.45
N ILE A 62 8.26 -3.26 -23.16
CA ILE A 62 8.30 -3.83 -21.81
C ILE A 62 9.74 -4.18 -21.40
N ALA A 63 10.56 -4.66 -22.33
CA ALA A 63 11.98 -4.93 -22.08
C ALA A 63 12.72 -3.69 -21.57
N GLU A 64 12.44 -2.52 -22.14
CA GLU A 64 13.02 -1.24 -21.70
C GLU A 64 12.54 -0.85 -20.29
N VAL A 65 11.26 -1.06 -19.98
CA VAL A 65 10.73 -0.78 -18.63
C VAL A 65 11.33 -1.73 -17.59
N LEU A 66 11.53 -3.00 -17.95
CA LEU A 66 12.22 -3.96 -17.10
C LEU A 66 13.67 -3.56 -16.86
N GLU A 67 14.37 -3.06 -17.88
CA GLU A 67 15.74 -2.56 -17.74
C GLU A 67 15.81 -1.37 -16.76
N LEU A 68 14.85 -0.42 -16.83
CA LEU A 68 14.75 0.68 -15.87
C LEU A 68 14.47 0.17 -14.44
N ALA A 69 13.59 -0.81 -14.30
CA ALA A 69 13.25 -1.40 -13.00
C ALA A 69 14.43 -2.18 -12.39
N ASP A 70 15.18 -2.93 -13.21
CA ASP A 70 16.40 -3.65 -12.79
C ASP A 70 17.50 -2.66 -12.37
N GLN A 71 17.67 -1.54 -13.08
CA GLN A 71 18.59 -0.48 -12.70
C GLN A 71 18.20 0.18 -11.37
N ALA A 72 16.90 0.46 -11.18
CA ALA A 72 16.39 0.99 -9.93
C ALA A 72 16.62 0.00 -8.77
N LEU A 73 16.34 -1.28 -8.99
CA LEU A 73 16.57 -2.32 -7.97
C LEU A 73 18.04 -2.46 -7.61
N ALA A 74 18.93 -2.51 -8.61
CA ALA A 74 20.37 -2.57 -8.38
C ALA A 74 20.89 -1.33 -7.62
N SER A 75 20.37 -0.14 -7.91
CA SER A 75 20.72 1.08 -7.18
C SER A 75 20.24 1.05 -5.73
N MET A 76 19.04 0.50 -5.47
CA MET A 76 18.53 0.34 -4.11
C MET A 76 19.34 -0.68 -3.31
N ASP A 77 19.68 -1.81 -3.94
CA ASP A 77 20.50 -2.88 -3.38
C ASP A 77 21.89 -2.38 -2.93
N ASP A 78 22.43 -1.33 -3.56
CA ASP A 78 23.74 -0.74 -3.21
C ASP A 78 23.66 0.36 -2.14
N SER A 79 22.54 1.10 -2.07
CA SER A 79 22.54 2.40 -1.41
C SER A 79 21.31 2.77 -0.58
N LEU A 80 20.20 2.02 -0.65
CA LEU A 80 18.97 2.38 0.04
C LEU A 80 18.89 1.68 1.40
N GLU A 81 19.50 2.24 2.43
CA GLU A 81 19.50 1.65 3.78
C GLU A 81 18.18 1.87 4.53
N ASP A 82 17.66 3.09 4.45
CA ASP A 82 16.42 3.50 5.09
C ASP A 82 15.77 4.67 4.37
N TYR A 83 14.52 4.99 4.72
CA TYR A 83 13.87 6.21 4.27
C TYR A 83 12.65 6.58 5.11
N THR A 84 12.23 7.83 4.97
CA THR A 84 10.91 8.32 5.39
C THR A 84 10.11 8.80 4.19
N ALA A 85 8.79 8.72 4.29
CA ALA A 85 7.89 9.26 3.29
C ALA A 85 6.51 9.55 3.88
N ARG A 86 5.73 10.34 3.16
CA ARG A 86 4.27 10.35 3.26
C ARG A 86 3.72 9.36 2.24
N PHE A 87 3.26 8.22 2.73
CA PHE A 87 2.71 7.15 1.91
C PHE A 87 1.20 7.33 1.75
N ILE A 88 0.74 7.41 0.51
CA ILE A 88 -0.67 7.52 0.16
C ILE A 88 -1.05 6.25 -0.58
N LYS A 89 -2.16 5.62 -0.19
CA LYS A 89 -2.68 4.46 -0.90
C LYS A 89 -4.19 4.46 -1.04
N GLN A 90 -4.66 3.83 -2.12
CA GLN A 90 -6.05 3.42 -2.28
C GLN A 90 -6.07 2.14 -3.12
N ASP A 91 -6.64 1.07 -2.59
CA ASP A 91 -6.67 -0.23 -3.26
C ASP A 91 -8.00 -0.95 -3.06
N ARG A 92 -8.24 -1.99 -3.87
CA ARG A 92 -9.34 -2.91 -3.67
C ARG A 92 -8.90 -4.08 -2.78
N SER A 93 -9.76 -4.44 -1.83
CA SER A 93 -9.62 -5.68 -1.05
C SER A 93 -9.65 -6.91 -1.98
N GLU A 94 -9.28 -8.08 -1.43
CA GLU A 94 -9.41 -9.37 -2.13
C GLU A 94 -10.83 -9.61 -2.69
N SER A 95 -11.86 -9.14 -1.99
CA SER A 95 -13.26 -9.22 -2.45
C SER A 95 -13.63 -8.19 -3.53
N GLY A 96 -12.68 -7.41 -4.06
CA GLY A 96 -12.89 -6.40 -5.09
C GLY A 96 -13.50 -5.07 -4.63
N VAL A 97 -13.65 -4.86 -3.32
CA VAL A 97 -14.26 -3.65 -2.76
C VAL A 97 -13.19 -2.56 -2.60
N LEU A 98 -13.45 -1.37 -3.14
CA LEU A 98 -12.55 -0.23 -3.01
C LEU A 98 -12.47 0.22 -1.54
N ASN A 99 -11.25 0.33 -1.02
CA ASN A 99 -10.97 0.86 0.30
C ASN A 99 -10.92 2.39 0.29
N GLU A 100 -11.16 3.00 1.45
CA GLU A 100 -10.94 4.44 1.62
C GLU A 100 -9.46 4.77 1.41
N ARG A 101 -9.18 5.92 0.78
CA ARG A 101 -7.83 6.44 0.65
C ARG A 101 -7.20 6.60 2.03
N SER A 102 -6.05 5.97 2.22
CA SER A 102 -5.27 6.04 3.44
C SER A 102 -4.01 6.86 3.22
N GLU A 103 -3.67 7.69 4.19
CA GLU A 103 -2.45 8.49 4.18
C GLU A 103 -1.70 8.24 5.48
N MET A 104 -0.39 8.00 5.39
CA MET A 104 0.46 7.64 6.52
C MET A 104 1.82 8.34 6.43
N GLU A 105 2.39 8.73 7.57
CA GLU A 105 3.84 8.91 7.67
C GLU A 105 4.47 7.53 7.84
N VAL A 106 5.54 7.26 7.10
CA VAL A 106 6.24 5.98 7.16
C VAL A 106 7.72 6.18 7.44
N LYS A 107 8.28 5.24 8.21
CA LYS A 107 9.71 5.07 8.40
C LYS A 107 10.03 3.62 8.08
N ILE A 108 10.98 3.38 7.18
CA ILE A 108 11.30 2.04 6.68
C ILE A 108 12.81 1.84 6.70
N GLN A 109 13.23 0.80 7.40
CA GLN A 109 14.59 0.24 7.37
C GLN A 109 14.57 -0.95 6.41
N THR A 110 15.36 -0.90 5.32
CA THR A 110 15.25 -1.85 4.18
C THR A 110 16.15 -3.07 4.35
N ARG A 111 16.04 -4.08 3.49
CA ARG A 111 16.96 -5.23 3.54
C ARG A 111 18.42 -4.90 3.17
N HIS A 112 18.69 -3.73 2.58
CA HIS A 112 19.98 -3.37 1.96
C HIS A 112 20.98 -2.72 2.92
N ARG A 113 20.82 -2.92 4.24
CA ARG A 113 21.69 -2.32 5.28
C ARG A 113 22.95 -3.14 5.56
N ASN A 114 23.18 -4.21 4.81
CA ASN A 114 24.32 -5.10 4.95
C ASN A 114 24.75 -5.66 3.58
N GLU A 115 25.96 -6.20 3.49
CA GLU A 115 26.54 -6.69 2.24
C GLU A 115 25.74 -7.85 1.58
N THR A 116 24.91 -8.54 2.36
CA THR A 116 24.10 -9.69 1.92
C THR A 116 22.68 -9.32 1.53
N ASN A 117 22.29 -8.04 1.64
CA ASN A 117 20.94 -7.53 1.40
C ASN A 117 19.83 -8.35 2.06
N ASP A 118 20.09 -8.83 3.28
CA ASP A 118 19.20 -9.67 4.09
C ASP A 118 18.92 -9.10 5.48
N ALA A 119 19.31 -7.84 5.73
CA ALA A 119 18.99 -7.15 6.97
C ALA A 119 17.46 -7.20 7.22
N PRO A 120 17.01 -7.37 8.47
CA PRO A 120 15.59 -7.44 8.75
C PRO A 120 14.91 -6.14 8.38
N ILE A 121 13.84 -6.23 7.60
CA ILE A 121 12.99 -5.09 7.28
C ILE A 121 12.26 -4.67 8.56
N ARG A 122 12.22 -3.36 8.81
CA ARG A 122 11.45 -2.77 9.91
C ARG A 122 10.68 -1.56 9.41
N ILE A 123 9.46 -1.43 9.89
CA ILE A 123 8.44 -0.52 9.39
C ILE A 123 7.77 0.13 10.60
N TYR A 124 7.69 1.45 10.56
CA TYR A 124 6.78 2.23 11.40
C TYR A 124 5.80 2.99 10.51
N LEU A 125 4.53 2.95 10.88
CA LEU A 125 3.44 3.67 10.23
C LEU A 125 2.73 4.54 11.25
N LYS A 126 2.42 5.78 10.87
CA LYS A 126 1.49 6.65 11.58
C LYS A 126 0.41 7.12 10.63
N PHE A 127 -0.83 6.73 10.90
CA PHE A 127 -1.96 7.06 10.06
C PHE A 127 -2.34 8.54 10.21
N LEU A 128 -2.52 9.22 9.09
CA LEU A 128 -2.97 10.62 9.01
C LEU A 128 -4.42 10.73 8.53
N ALA A 129 -4.82 9.84 7.63
CA ALA A 129 -6.18 9.74 7.10
C ALA A 129 -6.52 8.27 6.76
N PRO A 130 -7.82 7.90 6.73
CA PRO A 130 -9.00 8.71 7.03
C PRO A 130 -9.14 9.07 8.53
N GLU A 131 -10.06 9.98 8.87
CA GLU A 131 -10.29 10.42 10.28
C GLU A 131 -10.52 9.24 11.23
N ALA A 132 -11.15 8.16 10.74
CA ALA A 132 -11.44 6.96 11.53
C ALA A 132 -10.17 6.21 12.02
N THR A 133 -9.04 6.37 11.33
CA THR A 133 -7.76 5.72 11.68
C THR A 133 -6.66 6.73 12.00
N ALA A 134 -6.91 8.03 11.85
CA ALA A 134 -5.93 9.08 12.09
C ALA A 134 -5.35 9.02 13.52
N GLY A 135 -4.03 8.97 13.61
CA GLY A 135 -3.25 8.82 14.84
C GLY A 135 -2.94 7.38 15.23
N ARG A 136 -3.51 6.36 14.57
CA ARG A 136 -3.09 4.97 14.75
C ARG A 136 -1.59 4.85 14.44
N GLU A 137 -0.87 4.12 15.28
CA GLU A 137 0.54 3.81 15.07
C GLU A 137 0.75 2.29 14.96
N VAL A 138 1.65 1.89 14.07
CA VAL A 138 1.99 0.49 13.85
C VAL A 138 3.50 0.35 13.75
N ILE A 139 4.07 -0.58 14.51
CA ILE A 139 5.47 -1.02 14.36
C ILE A 139 5.45 -2.49 13.96
N TRP A 140 6.26 -2.82 12.96
CA TRP A 140 6.56 -4.19 12.59
C TRP A 140 8.02 -4.32 12.23
N GLY A 141 8.66 -5.40 12.66
CA GLY A 141 10.00 -5.76 12.21
C GLY A 141 10.11 -7.27 12.11
N LYS A 142 10.78 -7.76 11.07
CA LYS A 142 10.94 -9.21 10.87
C LYS A 142 11.64 -9.89 12.06
N ASP A 143 12.50 -9.15 12.75
CA ASP A 143 13.29 -9.56 13.91
C ASP A 143 12.76 -9.02 15.24
N LEU A 144 11.63 -8.29 15.24
CA LEU A 144 11.04 -7.67 16.42
C LEU A 144 9.77 -8.41 16.85
N TYR A 145 9.54 -8.45 18.16
CA TYR A 145 8.27 -8.87 18.76
C TYR A 145 7.72 -10.21 18.20
N ASP A 146 8.61 -11.20 18.03
CA ASP A 146 8.27 -12.51 17.46
C ASP A 146 7.60 -12.44 16.06
N GLY A 147 7.91 -11.40 15.28
CA GLY A 147 7.35 -11.14 13.96
C GLY A 147 5.93 -10.55 13.98
N GLN A 148 5.39 -10.26 15.17
CA GLN A 148 4.09 -9.62 15.32
C GLN A 148 4.16 -8.12 15.07
N MET A 149 3.04 -7.54 14.65
CA MET A 149 2.84 -6.10 14.60
C MET A 149 2.40 -5.60 15.98
N ALA A 150 3.07 -4.57 16.48
CA ALA A 150 2.60 -3.74 17.58
C ALA A 150 1.69 -2.66 17.01
N VAL A 151 0.39 -2.69 17.35
CA VAL A 151 -0.60 -1.72 16.89
C VAL A 151 -1.12 -0.94 18.08
N HIS A 152 -1.04 0.38 18.00
CA HIS A 152 -1.70 1.29 18.93
C HIS A 152 -2.85 2.01 18.24
N GLU A 153 -4.04 1.84 18.82
CA GLU A 153 -5.27 2.45 18.32
C GLU A 153 -5.59 3.70 19.11
N VAL A 154 -5.97 4.78 18.44
CA VAL A 154 -6.37 6.04 19.09
C VAL A 154 -7.81 6.04 19.63
N THR A 155 -8.56 4.96 19.40
CA THR A 155 -9.94 4.88 19.90
C THR A 155 -9.96 4.78 21.43
N VAL A 156 -10.90 5.47 22.06
CA VAL A 156 -11.05 5.58 23.54
C VAL A 156 -11.04 4.21 24.24
N LEU A 157 -11.51 3.17 23.57
CA LEU A 157 -11.60 1.82 24.13
C LEU A 157 -10.28 1.04 24.12
N LEU A 158 -9.33 1.39 23.24
CA LEU A 158 -8.12 0.62 22.98
C LEU A 158 -6.82 1.40 23.21
N SER A 159 -6.88 2.73 23.38
CA SER A 159 -5.70 3.58 23.54
C SER A 159 -4.82 3.29 24.76
N TRP A 160 -5.32 2.51 25.73
CA TRP A 160 -4.61 2.14 26.96
C TRP A 160 -3.76 0.86 26.83
N LYS A 161 -3.74 0.19 25.66
CA LYS A 161 -2.91 -1.01 25.44
C LYS A 161 -2.38 -1.10 24.01
N THR A 162 -1.26 -1.81 23.85
CA THR A 162 -0.76 -2.27 22.56
C THR A 162 -1.47 -3.56 22.15
N LEU A 163 -1.91 -3.64 20.89
CA LEU A 163 -2.43 -4.85 20.27
C LEU A 163 -1.31 -5.55 19.51
N TRP A 164 -1.17 -6.86 19.71
CA TRP A 164 -0.19 -7.70 19.03
C TRP A 164 -0.90 -8.53 17.97
N LEU A 165 -0.60 -8.27 16.70
CA LEU A 165 -1.29 -8.91 15.57
C LEU A 165 -0.29 -9.68 14.70
N ASP A 166 -0.68 -10.87 14.26
CA ASP A 166 0.01 -11.54 13.16
C ASP A 166 -0.19 -10.71 11.87
N PRO A 167 0.88 -10.32 11.15
CA PRO A 167 0.77 -9.49 9.94
C PRO A 167 -0.05 -10.12 8.81
N THR A 168 -0.24 -11.44 8.83
CA THR A 168 -1.07 -12.19 7.87
C THR A 168 -2.43 -12.61 8.44
N GLY A 169 -2.66 -12.32 9.73
CA GLY A 169 -3.89 -12.67 10.42
C GLY A 169 -5.10 -11.86 9.91
N MET A 170 -6.28 -12.44 10.05
CA MET A 170 -7.56 -11.84 9.58
C MET A 170 -7.77 -10.39 10.04
N LEU A 171 -7.37 -10.04 11.27
CA LEU A 171 -7.51 -8.66 11.79
C LEU A 171 -6.52 -7.69 11.14
N ALA A 172 -5.29 -8.13 10.87
CA ALA A 172 -4.26 -7.33 10.20
C ALA A 172 -4.61 -7.07 8.73
N MET A 173 -5.13 -8.10 8.06
CA MET A 173 -5.49 -8.06 6.64
C MET A 173 -6.87 -7.44 6.38
N ALA A 174 -7.64 -7.09 7.42
CA ALA A 174 -8.95 -6.48 7.25
C ALA A 174 -8.86 -5.14 6.50
N GLY A 175 -9.39 -5.11 5.28
CA GLY A 175 -9.33 -3.94 4.41
C GLY A 175 -7.93 -3.65 3.84
N GLN A 176 -7.05 -4.65 3.82
CA GLN A 176 -5.72 -4.54 3.21
C GLN A 176 -5.63 -5.49 2.01
N ARG A 177 -5.02 -5.02 0.90
CA ARG A 177 -4.67 -5.89 -0.23
C ARG A 177 -3.41 -6.72 0.03
N TYR A 178 -2.48 -6.16 0.80
CA TYR A 178 -1.18 -6.77 1.09
C TYR A 178 -0.84 -6.67 2.58
N PRO A 179 -0.09 -7.64 3.14
CA PRO A 179 0.41 -7.58 4.50
C PRO A 179 1.42 -6.43 4.66
N ILE A 180 1.61 -5.97 5.90
CA ILE A 180 2.44 -4.78 6.20
C ILE A 180 3.85 -4.88 5.61
N TYR A 181 4.46 -6.07 5.58
CA TYR A 181 5.84 -6.26 5.16
C TYR A 181 6.06 -6.09 3.64
N GLU A 182 4.98 -5.97 2.86
CA GLU A 182 5.04 -5.66 1.44
C GLU A 182 4.99 -4.16 1.16
N ILE A 183 4.83 -3.31 2.18
CA ILE A 183 5.03 -1.87 2.01
C ILE A 183 6.50 -1.60 1.69
N GLY A 184 6.71 -0.70 0.75
CA GLY A 184 8.00 -0.12 0.46
C GLY A 184 8.39 -0.15 -1.01
N ILE A 185 9.34 0.71 -1.37
CA ILE A 185 9.74 0.93 -2.76
C ILE A 185 10.47 -0.28 -3.37
N THR A 186 11.26 -1.02 -2.58
CA THR A 186 11.94 -2.23 -3.05
C THR A 186 10.93 -3.32 -3.45
N GLY A 187 10.00 -3.66 -2.57
CA GLY A 187 8.98 -4.68 -2.86
C GLY A 187 8.04 -4.27 -3.99
N LEU A 188 7.75 -2.97 -4.13
CA LEU A 188 7.02 -2.45 -5.28
C LEU A 188 7.76 -2.73 -6.59
N VAL A 189 9.07 -2.40 -6.66
CA VAL A 189 9.88 -2.62 -7.87
C VAL A 189 9.98 -4.11 -8.20
N GLU A 190 10.21 -4.97 -7.22
CA GLU A 190 10.26 -6.44 -7.41
C GLU A 190 8.95 -6.95 -8.02
N LYS A 191 7.79 -6.53 -7.50
CA LYS A 191 6.49 -6.88 -8.07
C LYS A 191 6.27 -6.35 -9.50
N LEU A 192 6.76 -5.14 -9.79
CA LEU A 192 6.67 -4.58 -11.13
C LEU A 192 7.52 -5.37 -12.13
N ILE A 193 8.70 -5.83 -11.72
CA ILE A 193 9.55 -6.73 -12.52
C ILE A 193 8.81 -8.05 -12.78
N GLU A 194 8.28 -8.69 -11.74
CA GLU A 194 7.51 -9.94 -11.86
C GLU A 194 6.31 -9.82 -12.80
N ARG A 195 5.58 -8.70 -12.73
CA ARG A 195 4.43 -8.39 -13.60
C ARG A 195 4.88 -8.08 -15.03
N GLY A 196 5.89 -7.24 -15.21
CA GLY A 196 6.44 -6.90 -16.52
C GLY A 196 7.00 -8.12 -17.25
N GLN A 197 7.63 -9.05 -16.53
CA GLN A 197 8.17 -10.28 -17.13
C GLN A 197 7.09 -11.18 -17.75
N ARG A 198 5.85 -11.14 -17.24
CA ARG A 198 4.69 -11.82 -17.83
C ARG A 198 4.21 -11.17 -19.13
N ASP A 199 4.46 -9.87 -19.28
CA ASP A 199 4.03 -9.06 -20.42
C ASP A 199 5.14 -8.82 -21.46
N LEU A 200 6.36 -9.36 -21.24
CA LEU A 200 7.55 -9.06 -22.06
C LEU A 200 7.33 -9.25 -23.57
N ASP A 201 6.70 -10.36 -23.95
CA ASP A 201 6.42 -10.73 -25.34
C ASP A 201 4.93 -10.59 -25.68
N ASN A 202 4.15 -9.89 -24.86
CA ASN A 202 2.71 -9.77 -25.04
C ASN A 202 2.39 -8.73 -26.14
N PRO A 203 1.87 -9.15 -27.31
CA PRO A 203 1.59 -8.23 -28.42
C PRO A 203 0.41 -7.28 -28.12
N ASP A 204 -0.38 -7.58 -27.09
CA ASP A 204 -1.52 -6.79 -26.66
C ASP A 204 -1.14 -5.69 -25.66
N VAL A 205 0.15 -5.56 -25.32
CA VAL A 205 0.66 -4.53 -24.42
C VAL A 205 1.39 -3.45 -25.22
N SER A 206 1.00 -2.20 -25.01
CA SER A 206 1.70 -1.03 -25.53
C SER A 206 2.25 -0.20 -24.39
N VAL A 207 3.46 0.34 -24.56
CA VAL A 207 4.13 1.14 -23.53
C VAL A 207 4.49 2.51 -24.07
N THR A 208 4.25 3.54 -23.27
CA THR A 208 4.75 4.90 -23.52
C THR A 208 5.52 5.41 -22.33
N ILE A 209 6.54 6.23 -22.60
CA ILE A 209 7.31 6.95 -21.58
C ILE A 209 7.19 8.43 -21.88
N THR A 210 6.74 9.21 -20.89
CA THR A 210 6.61 10.66 -20.96
C THR A 210 7.60 11.31 -20.00
N ARG A 211 8.57 12.05 -20.54
CA ARG A 211 9.51 12.85 -19.74
C ARG A 211 8.87 14.13 -19.20
N ASP A 212 9.57 14.79 -18.29
CA ASP A 212 9.17 16.06 -17.68
C ASP A 212 7.79 15.98 -16.98
N HIS A 213 7.46 14.81 -16.43
CA HIS A 213 6.26 14.60 -15.62
C HIS A 213 6.52 15.12 -14.21
N GLU A 214 5.86 16.23 -13.84
CA GLU A 214 5.98 16.76 -12.49
C GLU A 214 5.31 15.82 -11.48
N PHE A 215 6.09 15.36 -10.50
CA PHE A 215 5.61 14.61 -9.36
C PHE A 215 6.36 15.08 -8.11
N ASP A 216 5.62 15.61 -7.14
CA ASP A 216 6.14 15.96 -5.82
C ASP A 216 7.32 16.96 -5.89
N GLY A 217 7.23 17.92 -6.80
CA GLY A 217 8.24 18.94 -7.04
C GLY A 217 9.44 18.47 -7.87
N ARG A 218 9.43 17.24 -8.41
CA ARG A 218 10.51 16.67 -9.23
C ARG A 218 10.03 16.40 -10.66
N MET A 219 10.94 16.54 -11.62
CA MET A 219 10.69 16.18 -13.02
C MET A 219 11.03 14.70 -13.21
N CYS A 220 10.00 13.87 -13.26
CA CYS A 220 10.07 12.42 -13.39
C CYS A 220 9.72 11.99 -14.82
N GLU A 221 9.78 10.67 -15.05
CA GLU A 221 9.18 10.02 -16.21
C GLU A 221 7.90 9.31 -15.79
N LEU A 222 6.85 9.48 -16.60
CA LEU A 222 5.61 8.72 -16.48
C LEU A 222 5.60 7.60 -17.51
N ILE A 223 5.71 6.38 -17.03
CA ILE A 223 5.60 5.16 -17.83
C ILE A 223 4.15 4.71 -17.79
N LYS A 224 3.55 4.46 -18.96
CA LYS A 224 2.22 3.86 -19.08
C LYS A 224 2.29 2.55 -19.83
N ALA A 225 1.76 1.48 -19.25
CA ALA A 225 1.53 0.21 -19.93
C ALA A 225 0.03 0.00 -20.11
N GLN A 226 -0.42 -0.11 -21.36
CA GLN A 226 -1.83 -0.29 -21.73
C GLN A 226 -2.01 -1.64 -22.40
N ARG A 227 -2.94 -2.44 -21.88
CA ARG A 227 -3.41 -3.68 -22.49
C ARG A 227 -4.58 -3.40 -23.42
N SER A 228 -4.60 -4.06 -24.58
CA SER A 228 -5.71 -3.99 -25.55
C SER A 228 -6.82 -5.01 -25.24
N GLN A 229 -6.48 -6.10 -24.53
CA GLN A 229 -7.42 -7.14 -24.11
C GLN A 229 -7.12 -7.67 -22.69
N PRO A 230 -8.12 -8.21 -21.96
CA PRO A 230 -7.92 -8.80 -20.63
C PRO A 230 -6.88 -9.91 -20.63
N GLY A 231 -5.91 -9.82 -19.72
CA GLY A 231 -4.92 -10.88 -19.50
C GLY A 231 -5.43 -12.00 -18.59
N GLY A 232 -6.49 -11.73 -17.81
CA GLY A 232 -7.05 -12.62 -16.80
C GLY A 232 -6.20 -12.71 -15.53
N GLY A 233 -6.78 -13.30 -14.47
CA GLY A 233 -6.15 -13.44 -13.16
C GLY A 233 -6.42 -12.28 -12.20
N GLU A 234 -5.85 -12.37 -10.99
CA GLU A 234 -6.10 -11.46 -9.87
C GLU A 234 -5.44 -10.08 -10.02
N ASP A 235 -4.40 -10.00 -10.87
CA ASP A 235 -3.62 -8.80 -11.17
C ASP A 235 -3.97 -8.18 -12.52
N ASP A 236 -5.12 -8.52 -13.11
CA ASP A 236 -5.45 -7.99 -14.44
C ASP A 236 -5.76 -6.49 -14.39
N PHE A 237 -5.27 -5.78 -15.40
CA PHE A 237 -5.43 -4.34 -15.54
C PHE A 237 -5.64 -3.98 -17.01
N SER A 238 -6.33 -2.88 -17.28
CA SER A 238 -6.36 -2.25 -18.58
C SER A 238 -5.18 -1.29 -18.73
N LEU A 239 -4.92 -0.47 -17.71
CA LEU A 239 -3.87 0.55 -17.70
C LEU A 239 -3.06 0.48 -16.41
N ALA A 240 -1.75 0.47 -16.52
CA ALA A 240 -0.82 0.69 -15.42
C ALA A 240 0.00 1.96 -15.67
N GLU A 241 0.21 2.73 -14.62
CA GLU A 241 0.98 3.97 -14.64
C GLU A 241 2.03 3.95 -13.53
N ILE A 242 3.27 4.26 -13.89
CA ILE A 242 4.43 4.21 -13.01
C ILE A 242 5.15 5.56 -13.12
N VAL A 243 5.43 6.18 -11.98
CA VAL A 243 6.25 7.40 -11.91
C VAL A 243 7.66 7.01 -11.49
N TYR A 244 8.61 7.21 -12.39
CA TYR A 244 10.02 6.90 -12.21
C TYR A 244 10.84 8.18 -12.12
N ASP A 245 11.65 8.32 -11.08
CA ASP A 245 12.63 9.41 -10.93
C ASP A 245 13.97 8.96 -11.52
N PRO A 246 14.37 9.48 -12.70
CA PRO A 246 15.61 9.07 -13.36
C PRO A 246 16.87 9.62 -12.68
N GLU A 247 16.76 10.65 -11.82
CA GLU A 247 17.91 11.18 -11.09
C GLU A 247 18.23 10.32 -9.85
N ARG A 248 17.18 9.83 -9.18
CA ARG A 248 17.32 8.99 -7.98
C ARG A 248 17.31 7.50 -8.27
N LEU A 249 16.91 7.11 -9.48
CA LEU A 249 16.66 5.72 -9.89
C LEU A 249 15.61 5.04 -8.99
N LEU A 250 14.50 5.74 -8.72
CA LEU A 250 13.45 5.26 -7.81
C LEU A 250 12.06 5.29 -8.46
N ILE A 251 11.22 4.31 -8.10
CA ILE A 251 9.79 4.35 -8.41
C ILE A 251 9.05 5.05 -7.26
N LEU A 252 8.46 6.21 -7.56
CA LEU A 252 7.80 7.05 -6.57
C LEU A 252 6.28 6.82 -6.51
N SER A 253 5.70 6.32 -7.60
CA SER A 253 4.28 5.98 -7.63
C SER A 253 4.01 4.83 -8.59
N TYR A 254 3.03 4.03 -8.23
CA TYR A 254 2.42 3.04 -9.11
C TYR A 254 0.92 3.05 -8.92
N ARG A 255 0.18 2.96 -10.02
CA ARG A 255 -1.26 2.72 -9.99
C ARG A 255 -1.68 1.86 -11.17
N SER A 256 -2.74 1.10 -10.97
CA SER A 256 -3.37 0.33 -12.03
C SER A 256 -4.88 0.48 -12.01
N PHE A 257 -5.46 0.39 -13.21
CA PHE A 257 -6.87 0.51 -13.47
C PHE A 257 -7.34 -0.73 -14.21
N GLY A 258 -8.50 -1.24 -13.82
CA GLY A 258 -9.17 -2.37 -14.46
C GLY A 258 -9.82 -1.98 -15.78
N TRP A 259 -10.58 -2.92 -16.32
CA TRP A 259 -11.32 -2.75 -17.58
C TRP A 259 -12.55 -1.86 -17.39
N PRO A 260 -12.92 -1.06 -18.40
CA PRO A 260 -14.14 -0.27 -18.35
C PRO A 260 -15.37 -1.17 -18.19
N ASP A 261 -16.38 -0.68 -17.49
CA ASP A 261 -17.67 -1.37 -17.39
C ASP A 261 -18.39 -1.30 -18.75
N PRO A 262 -18.74 -2.44 -19.37
CA PRO A 262 -19.50 -2.43 -20.62
C PRO A 262 -20.86 -1.72 -20.53
N GLU A 263 -21.47 -1.65 -19.34
CA GLU A 263 -22.73 -0.95 -19.11
C GLU A 263 -22.56 0.56 -18.90
N SER A 264 -21.34 0.99 -18.55
CA SER A 264 -20.96 2.40 -18.34
C SER A 264 -19.59 2.71 -18.96
N PRO A 265 -19.45 2.66 -20.29
CA PRO A 265 -18.15 2.80 -20.97
C PRO A 265 -17.52 4.21 -20.86
N ASP A 266 -18.33 5.21 -20.49
CA ASP A 266 -17.91 6.59 -20.31
C ASP A 266 -17.41 6.88 -18.88
N ASP A 267 -17.58 5.94 -17.94
CA ASP A 267 -17.09 6.09 -16.57
C ASP A 267 -15.55 6.01 -16.52
N PRO A 268 -14.90 6.67 -15.55
CA PRO A 268 -13.46 6.50 -15.34
C PRO A 268 -13.07 5.03 -15.16
N LEU A 269 -11.90 4.65 -15.69
CA LEU A 269 -11.40 3.29 -15.49
C LEU A 269 -11.35 2.95 -13.98
N PRO A 270 -11.83 1.76 -13.58
CA PRO A 270 -11.95 1.41 -12.17
C PRO A 270 -10.55 1.22 -11.56
N LEU A 271 -10.22 1.97 -10.54
CA LEU A 271 -8.96 1.84 -9.80
C LEU A 271 -8.87 0.46 -9.17
N VAL A 272 -7.74 -0.22 -9.37
CA VAL A 272 -7.41 -1.49 -8.71
C VAL A 272 -6.54 -1.21 -7.49
N GLU A 273 -5.47 -0.46 -7.69
CA GLU A 273 -4.51 -0.07 -6.65
C GLU A 273 -3.78 1.21 -7.06
N SER A 274 -3.47 2.05 -6.07
CA SER A 274 -2.66 3.26 -6.21
C SER A 274 -1.79 3.39 -4.98
N TYR A 275 -0.49 3.62 -5.20
CA TYR A 275 0.54 3.79 -4.19
C TYR A 275 1.41 4.99 -4.57
N GLU A 276 1.62 5.91 -3.63
CA GLU A 276 2.46 7.10 -3.82
C GLU A 276 3.37 7.29 -2.60
N TYR A 277 4.66 7.49 -2.86
CA TYR A 277 5.66 7.88 -1.87
C TYR A 277 6.01 9.35 -2.10
N ARG A 278 5.44 10.23 -1.27
CA ARG A 278 5.68 11.67 -1.32
C ARG A 278 6.60 12.13 -0.21
N ASN A 279 7.27 13.25 -0.39
CA ASN A 279 8.32 13.78 0.49
C ASN A 279 9.36 12.70 0.85
N LEU A 280 9.80 11.93 -0.15
CA LEU A 280 10.68 10.78 0.07
C LEU A 280 12.11 11.24 0.40
N GLU A 281 12.54 10.99 1.63
CA GLU A 281 13.91 11.25 2.12
C GLU A 281 14.61 9.92 2.40
N THR A 282 15.70 9.65 1.69
CA THR A 282 16.46 8.39 1.77
C THR A 282 17.68 8.55 2.66
N ASN A 283 18.05 7.48 3.36
CA ASN A 283 19.22 7.38 4.23
C ASN A 283 19.27 8.49 5.28
N VAL A 284 18.15 8.68 5.98
CA VAL A 284 18.00 9.65 7.06
C VAL A 284 18.63 9.18 8.37
N GLY A 285 19.12 7.94 8.42
CA GLY A 285 19.82 7.38 9.58
C GLY A 285 18.85 6.87 10.64
N LEU A 286 17.81 6.13 10.22
CA LEU A 286 16.86 5.49 11.13
C LEU A 286 17.58 4.47 12.02
N THR A 287 17.22 4.45 13.29
CA THR A 287 17.85 3.59 14.31
C THR A 287 16.85 2.62 14.92
N ASP A 288 17.33 1.70 15.76
CA ASP A 288 16.47 0.79 16.52
C ASP A 288 15.40 1.54 17.34
N ALA A 289 15.70 2.74 17.83
CA ALA A 289 14.75 3.56 18.57
C ALA A 289 13.54 3.99 17.73
N ASP A 290 13.68 4.09 16.41
CA ASP A 290 12.55 4.42 15.52
C ASP A 290 11.53 3.28 15.40
N PHE A 291 11.89 2.07 15.82
CA PHE A 291 11.06 0.86 15.79
C PHE A 291 10.85 0.26 17.18
N ASP A 292 10.97 1.09 18.21
CA ASP A 292 10.70 0.71 19.60
C ASP A 292 9.38 1.35 20.07
N ILE A 293 8.48 0.52 20.62
CA ILE A 293 7.25 0.99 21.27
C ILE A 293 7.51 1.93 22.45
N ALA A 294 8.72 1.91 23.04
CA ALA A 294 9.10 2.80 24.14
C ALA A 294 9.59 4.19 23.68
N ASN A 295 9.62 4.47 22.37
CA ASN A 295 10.04 5.77 21.86
C ASN A 295 9.08 6.88 22.33
N GLU A 296 9.61 7.86 23.06
CA GLU A 296 8.83 8.97 23.65
C GLU A 296 8.13 9.88 22.62
N SER A 297 8.50 9.78 21.34
CA SER A 297 7.84 10.52 20.25
C SER A 297 6.56 9.83 19.76
N TYR A 298 6.32 8.59 20.16
CA TYR A 298 5.14 7.80 19.80
C TYR A 298 4.14 7.75 20.97
N THR A 299 2.96 7.20 20.72
CA THR A 299 1.81 7.22 21.65
C THR A 299 1.47 5.86 22.24
N PHE A 300 2.32 4.85 22.02
CA PHE A 300 2.22 3.55 22.68
C PHE A 300 2.25 3.69 24.22
N PRO A 301 1.45 2.88 24.96
CA PRO A 301 1.33 2.94 26.41
C PRO A 301 2.42 2.18 27.19
#